data_AF-A0A447TGN7-F1
#
_entry.id   AF-A0A447TGN7-F1
#
_cell.length_a   1.000
_cell.length_b   1.000
_cell.length_c   1.000
_cell.angle_alpha   90.00
_cell.angle_beta   90.00
_cell.angle_gamma   90.00
#
_symmetry.space_group_name_H-M   'P 1'
#
loop_
_entity.id
_entity.type
_entity.pdbx_description
1 polymer ?
#
loop_
_entity_poly.entity_id
_entity_poly.type
_entity_poly.pdbx_seq_one_letter_code
_entity_poly.pdbx_strand_id
1 'polypeptide(L)'
;MRPSNLTAQTVAASYSSTLGSVQGYRALSNNAVCWQGVSGCSSYGWLLNLPGSNEQVIYNPVSQLGTFTVNTTIPPNSNPSSCTVSSATGFTMSLNPKTGGATLRSYYANDSGNFNGISGSVIDGIAVNMAGSPSVVRFLGNYFAIGSSISGGPVATPPQINPAAFDLHARLNWIELR
;
A
#
# COMPACT_ATOMS: atom_id res chain seq x y z
N MET A 1 -12.97 17.14 8.57
CA MET A 1 -11.90 16.69 9.50
C MET A 1 -10.65 17.50 9.21
N ARG A 2 -9.96 18.05 10.21
CA ARG A 2 -8.67 18.75 10.02
C ARG A 2 -7.51 17.74 10.13
N PRO A 3 -6.43 17.87 9.34
CA PRO A 3 -5.27 16.98 9.42
C PRO A 3 -4.68 16.85 10.83
N SER A 4 -4.82 17.89 11.67
CA SER A 4 -4.36 17.93 13.06
C SER A 4 -5.00 16.90 13.98
N ASN A 5 -6.15 16.33 13.61
CA ASN A 5 -6.87 15.35 14.44
C ASN A 5 -6.72 13.92 13.90
N LEU A 6 -5.76 13.69 13.01
CA LEU A 6 -5.41 12.39 12.45
C LEU A 6 -3.99 12.03 12.90
N THR A 7 -3.78 10.76 13.20
CA THR A 7 -2.43 10.23 13.43
C THR A 7 -1.70 10.12 12.08
N ALA A 8 -0.58 10.81 11.94
CA ALA A 8 0.21 10.76 10.71
C ALA A 8 1.01 9.46 10.62
N GLN A 9 0.99 8.85 9.44
CA GLN A 9 1.88 7.80 9.00
C GLN A 9 2.75 8.31 7.86
N THR A 10 3.90 7.66 7.67
CA THR A 10 4.87 7.99 6.64
C THR A 10 5.36 6.72 5.95
N VAL A 11 5.90 6.89 4.74
CA VAL A 11 6.82 5.90 4.16
C VAL A 11 8.15 6.04 4.89
N ALA A 12 8.45 5.08 5.77
CA ALA A 12 9.62 5.10 6.63
C ALA A 12 10.92 4.77 5.86
N ALA A 13 10.82 3.91 4.84
CA ALA A 13 11.94 3.58 3.97
C ALA A 13 11.46 3.17 2.57
N SER A 14 12.34 3.33 1.57
CA SER A 14 12.15 2.81 0.22
C SER A 14 13.38 1.99 -0.18
N TYR A 15 13.15 0.90 -0.90
CA TYR A 15 14.20 -0.03 -1.33
C TYR A 15 14.08 -0.30 -2.82
N SER A 16 15.19 -0.43 -3.52
CA SER A 16 15.20 -0.91 -4.90
C SER A 16 15.02 -2.42 -4.93
N SER A 17 14.40 -2.92 -6.01
CA SER A 17 14.34 -4.35 -6.30
C SER A 17 15.32 -4.70 -7.42
N THR A 18 15.79 -5.93 -7.40
CA THR A 18 16.61 -6.55 -8.45
C THR A 18 15.77 -7.41 -9.41
N LEU A 19 14.47 -7.59 -9.13
CA LEU A 19 13.55 -8.31 -10.00
C LEU A 19 13.12 -7.41 -11.17
N GLY A 20 13.26 -7.90 -12.40
CA GLY A 20 13.16 -7.05 -13.60
C GLY A 20 11.85 -6.27 -13.81
N SER A 21 10.73 -6.66 -13.19
CA SER A 21 9.45 -5.92 -13.32
C SER A 21 8.94 -5.32 -12.00
N VAL A 22 9.67 -5.51 -10.90
CA VAL A 22 9.43 -4.83 -9.62
C VAL A 22 10.44 -3.71 -9.52
N GLN A 23 10.00 -2.47 -9.41
CA GLN A 23 10.91 -1.32 -9.36
C GLN A 23 11.46 -1.07 -7.96
N GLY A 24 10.74 -1.53 -6.93
CA GLY A 24 11.13 -1.34 -5.55
C GLY A 24 10.01 -1.61 -4.55
N TYR A 25 10.30 -1.29 -3.30
CA TYR A 25 9.48 -1.57 -2.13
C TYR A 25 9.39 -0.36 -1.22
N ARG A 26 8.33 -0.30 -0.42
CA ARG A 26 8.16 0.70 0.65
C ARG A 26 7.84 0.03 1.97
N ALA A 27 8.51 0.51 3.00
CA ALA A 27 8.16 0.25 4.39
C ALA A 27 7.40 1.44 4.96
N LEU A 28 6.39 1.16 5.78
CA LEU A 28 5.55 2.17 6.42
C LEU A 28 5.91 2.35 7.89
N SER A 29 5.62 3.52 8.45
CA SER A 29 5.61 3.72 9.89
C SER A 29 4.50 2.90 10.55
N ASN A 30 4.64 2.61 11.84
CA ASN A 30 3.62 1.89 12.62
C ASN A 30 3.15 2.71 13.83
N ASN A 31 2.81 3.98 13.62
CA ASN A 31 2.36 4.84 14.71
C ASN A 31 0.99 4.35 15.20
N ALA A 32 0.84 4.15 16.51
CA ALA A 32 -0.43 3.76 17.09
C ALA A 32 -1.44 4.91 17.02
N VAL A 33 -2.68 4.62 16.61
CA VAL A 33 -3.77 5.61 16.59
C VAL A 33 -4.47 5.64 17.95
N CYS A 34 -4.37 6.76 18.66
CA CYS A 34 -5.10 7.00 19.91
C CYS A 34 -6.53 7.45 19.57
N TRP A 35 -7.42 6.48 19.39
CA TRP A 35 -8.79 6.72 18.94
C TRP A 35 -9.64 7.49 19.94
N GLN A 36 -10.31 8.54 19.46
CA GLN A 36 -11.30 9.29 20.23
C GLN A 36 -12.37 8.34 20.81
N GLY A 37 -12.78 8.58 22.05
CA GLY A 37 -13.69 7.73 22.81
C GLY A 37 -12.98 6.81 23.81
N VAL A 38 -11.67 6.64 23.68
CA VAL A 38 -10.81 6.13 24.77
C VAL A 38 -10.38 7.30 25.64
N SER A 39 -10.36 7.11 26.97
CA SER A 39 -9.92 8.16 27.90
C SER A 39 -8.52 8.68 27.53
N GLY A 40 -8.38 10.00 27.39
CA GLY A 40 -7.13 10.65 27.01
C GLY A 40 -6.80 10.66 25.50
N CYS A 41 -7.64 10.09 24.64
CA CYS A 41 -7.41 10.04 23.20
C CYS A 41 -8.22 11.07 22.39
N SER A 42 -7.61 11.60 21.32
CA SER A 42 -8.18 12.68 20.50
C SER A 42 -8.13 12.46 18.98
N SER A 43 -7.55 11.35 18.48
CA SER A 43 -7.46 11.09 17.04
C SER A 43 -8.73 10.45 16.49
N TYR A 44 -9.21 10.93 15.36
CA TYR A 44 -10.40 10.40 14.68
C TYR A 44 -10.04 9.42 13.56
N GLY A 45 -8.76 9.16 13.35
CA GLY A 45 -8.27 8.29 12.30
C GLY A 45 -6.80 8.56 12.02
N TRP A 46 -6.40 8.27 10.79
CA TRP A 46 -5.03 8.34 10.33
C TRP A 46 -4.95 8.95 8.94
N LEU A 47 -3.75 9.41 8.59
CA LEU A 47 -3.39 9.79 7.23
C LEU A 47 -2.03 9.16 6.90
N LEU A 48 -1.76 8.89 5.64
CA LEU A 48 -0.44 8.51 5.15
C LEU A 48 0.03 9.56 4.15
N ASN A 49 1.19 10.17 4.42
CA ASN A 49 1.82 11.07 3.46
C ASN A 49 2.54 10.25 2.38
N LEU A 50 2.17 10.46 1.12
CA LEU A 50 2.83 9.83 -0.03
C LEU A 50 4.06 10.67 -0.42
N PRO A 51 5.26 10.06 -0.51
CA PRO A 51 6.51 10.80 -0.70
C PRO A 51 6.81 11.12 -2.17
N GLY A 52 6.15 10.48 -3.13
CA GLY A 52 6.37 10.73 -4.55
C GLY A 52 5.88 12.12 -4.97
N SER A 53 6.57 12.73 -5.93
CA SER A 53 6.19 14.03 -6.47
C SER A 53 4.82 13.94 -7.15
N ASN A 54 3.84 14.70 -6.63
CA ASN A 54 2.44 14.65 -7.07
C ASN A 54 1.85 13.24 -7.05
N GLU A 55 2.34 12.37 -6.17
CA GLU A 55 1.82 11.02 -6.03
C GLU A 55 0.38 11.06 -5.53
N GLN A 56 -0.49 10.34 -6.22
CA GLN A 56 -1.93 10.42 -6.02
C GLN A 56 -2.59 9.05 -6.03
N VAL A 57 -3.71 8.95 -5.32
CA VAL A 57 -4.62 7.81 -5.36
C VAL A 57 -5.75 8.17 -6.32
N ILE A 58 -5.77 7.54 -7.49
CA ILE A 58 -6.79 7.75 -8.52
C ILE A 58 -7.63 6.50 -8.81
N TYR A 59 -7.26 5.37 -8.22
CA TYR A 59 -7.98 4.11 -8.36
C TYR A 59 -8.76 3.78 -7.09
N ASN A 60 -9.85 3.04 -7.24
CA ASN A 60 -10.66 2.61 -6.11
C ASN A 60 -9.85 1.69 -5.19
N PRO A 61 -9.79 1.98 -3.88
CA PRO A 61 -9.15 1.08 -2.94
C PRO A 61 -9.98 -0.20 -2.74
N VAL A 62 -9.32 -1.26 -2.29
CA VAL A 62 -9.96 -2.53 -1.98
C VAL A 62 -9.56 -3.02 -0.60
N SER A 63 -10.51 -3.58 0.14
CA SER A 63 -10.24 -4.29 1.38
C SER A 63 -10.04 -5.77 1.07
N GLN A 64 -8.81 -6.27 1.16
CA GLN A 64 -8.48 -7.64 0.80
C GLN A 64 -7.51 -8.24 1.80
N LEU A 65 -7.80 -9.46 2.26
CA LEU A 65 -6.96 -10.22 3.18
C LEU A 65 -6.49 -9.43 4.42
N GLY A 66 -7.36 -8.58 4.99
CA GLY A 66 -7.08 -7.82 6.21
C GLY A 66 -6.36 -6.48 6.02
N THR A 67 -6.09 -6.06 4.78
CA THR A 67 -5.47 -4.76 4.47
C THR A 67 -6.40 -3.85 3.68
N PHE A 68 -6.21 -2.54 3.84
CA PHE A 68 -6.74 -1.53 2.94
C PHE A 68 -5.71 -1.28 1.84
N THR A 69 -5.97 -1.82 0.65
CA THR A 69 -5.03 -1.82 -0.47
C THR A 69 -5.40 -0.77 -1.50
N VAL A 70 -4.41 -0.01 -1.93
CA VAL A 70 -4.58 1.09 -2.89
C VAL A 70 -3.42 1.11 -3.89
N ASN A 71 -3.73 1.42 -5.14
CA ASN A 71 -2.73 1.71 -6.16
C ASN A 71 -2.54 3.22 -6.26
N THR A 72 -1.30 3.68 -6.14
CA THR A 72 -0.91 5.07 -6.35
C THR A 72 -0.40 5.28 -7.78
N THR A 73 -0.45 6.51 -8.25
CA THR A 73 0.15 6.94 -9.51
C THR A 73 1.04 8.14 -9.23
N ILE A 74 2.28 8.05 -9.67
CA ILE A 74 3.26 9.13 -9.69
C ILE A 74 3.32 9.62 -11.14
N PRO A 75 2.77 10.82 -11.43
CA PRO A 75 2.80 11.38 -12.77
C PRO A 75 4.26 11.57 -13.25
N PRO A 76 4.53 11.34 -14.54
CA PRO A 76 5.85 11.61 -15.10
C PRO A 76 6.13 13.11 -15.11
N ASN A 77 7.40 13.49 -14.94
CA ASN A 77 7.85 14.85 -15.20
C ASN A 77 7.93 15.09 -16.73
N SER A 78 6.80 15.43 -17.33
CA SER A 78 6.75 15.77 -18.76
C SER A 78 7.35 17.16 -18.98
N ASN A 79 8.43 17.23 -19.78
CA ASN A 79 8.95 18.48 -20.30
C ASN A 79 8.56 18.60 -21.77
N PRO A 80 7.74 19.60 -22.18
CA PRO A 80 7.32 19.78 -23.57
C PRO A 80 8.47 19.87 -24.57
N SER A 81 9.68 20.24 -24.14
CA SER A 81 10.86 20.35 -25.00
C SER A 81 11.69 19.06 -25.15
N SER A 82 11.37 17.97 -24.46
CA SER A 82 12.19 16.74 -24.50
C SER A 82 11.85 15.79 -25.66
N CYS A 83 10.74 16.01 -26.38
CA CYS A 83 10.21 15.10 -27.41
C CYS A 83 10.08 13.62 -26.96
N THR A 84 10.14 13.37 -25.66
CA THR A 84 10.06 12.04 -25.04
C THR A 84 8.91 12.02 -24.05
N VAL A 85 8.08 10.97 -24.13
CA VAL A 85 7.02 10.72 -23.15
C VAL A 85 7.54 9.72 -22.13
N SER A 86 7.74 10.17 -20.90
CA SER A 86 7.99 9.27 -19.77
C SER A 86 6.68 8.64 -19.32
N SER A 87 6.69 7.34 -19.06
CA SER A 87 5.54 6.66 -18.48
C SER A 87 5.36 7.07 -17.01
N ALA A 88 4.12 7.12 -16.55
CA ALA A 88 3.84 7.19 -15.11
C ALA A 88 4.46 5.98 -14.39
N THR A 89 4.64 6.10 -13.09
CA THR A 89 4.98 4.97 -12.20
C THR A 89 3.98 4.92 -11.04
N GLY A 90 4.09 3.94 -10.16
CA GLY A 90 3.18 3.83 -9.03
C GLY A 90 3.51 2.68 -8.08
N PHE A 91 2.92 2.75 -6.90
CA PHE A 91 3.03 1.72 -5.87
C PHE A 91 1.67 1.11 -5.58
N THR A 92 1.63 -0.21 -5.42
CA THR A 92 0.53 -0.88 -4.72
C THR A 92 0.88 -0.88 -3.24
N MET A 93 0.06 -0.22 -2.42
CA MET A 93 0.24 -0.04 -0.98
C MET A 93 -0.86 -0.79 -0.23
N SER A 94 -0.50 -1.68 0.69
CA SER A 94 -1.41 -2.46 1.52
C SER A 94 -1.28 -2.04 2.98
N LEU A 95 -2.25 -1.27 3.45
CA LEU A 95 -2.19 -0.57 4.72
C LEU A 95 -2.92 -1.35 5.80
N ASN A 96 -2.45 -1.25 7.04
CA ASN A 96 -3.26 -1.69 8.18
C ASN A 96 -4.47 -0.76 8.33
N PRO A 97 -5.72 -1.22 8.16
CA PRO A 97 -6.89 -0.33 8.21
C PRO A 97 -7.11 0.31 9.59
N LYS A 98 -6.57 -0.30 10.67
CA LYS A 98 -6.65 0.25 12.03
C LYS A 98 -5.73 1.44 12.25
N THR A 99 -4.57 1.48 11.60
CA THR A 99 -3.53 2.50 11.87
C THR A 99 -3.14 3.34 10.67
N GLY A 100 -3.44 2.88 9.45
CA GLY A 100 -2.95 3.44 8.20
C GLY A 100 -1.47 3.19 7.93
N GLY A 101 -0.81 2.46 8.83
CA GLY A 101 0.62 2.22 8.80
C GLY A 101 0.95 0.80 8.38
N ALA A 102 2.12 0.35 8.82
CA ALA A 102 2.61 -0.98 8.56
C ALA A 102 1.72 -2.07 9.17
N THR A 103 1.70 -3.22 8.50
CA THR A 103 1.14 -4.45 9.08
C THR A 103 2.12 -5.07 10.09
N LEU A 104 1.69 -6.10 10.83
CA LEU A 104 2.56 -6.78 11.81
C LEU A 104 3.76 -7.50 11.16
N ARG A 105 3.60 -7.94 9.91
CA ARG A 105 4.58 -8.70 9.12
C ARG A 105 4.43 -8.31 7.67
N SER A 106 5.51 -8.36 6.89
CA SER A 106 5.49 -7.87 5.51
C SER A 106 4.33 -8.47 4.73
N TYR A 107 3.51 -7.61 4.14
CA TYR A 107 2.40 -8.02 3.29
C TYR A 107 2.92 -8.51 1.93
N TYR A 108 3.96 -7.87 1.40
CA TYR A 108 4.59 -8.26 0.14
C TYR A 108 5.86 -9.06 0.39
N ALA A 109 6.10 -10.07 -0.45
CA ALA A 109 7.37 -10.78 -0.47
C ALA A 109 8.50 -9.87 -1.03
N ASN A 110 9.69 -10.00 -0.46
CA ASN A 110 10.90 -9.37 -1.00
C ASN A 110 11.44 -10.15 -2.22
N ASP A 111 12.57 -9.70 -2.78
CA ASP A 111 13.23 -10.34 -3.93
C ASP A 111 13.57 -11.82 -3.71
N SER A 112 13.70 -12.26 -2.46
CA SER A 112 13.96 -13.66 -2.09
C SER A 112 12.69 -14.50 -1.94
N GLY A 113 11.51 -13.96 -2.27
CA GLY A 113 10.23 -14.67 -2.21
C GLY A 113 9.73 -14.92 -0.78
N ASN A 114 10.23 -14.20 0.22
CA ASN A 114 9.82 -14.35 1.62
C ASN A 114 9.33 -13.05 2.25
N PHE A 115 8.67 -13.16 3.40
CA PHE A 115 8.00 -12.06 4.09
C PHE A 115 8.79 -11.51 5.29
N ASN A 116 10.11 -11.77 5.35
CA ASN A 116 10.96 -11.32 6.46
C ASN A 116 11.27 -9.81 6.42
N GLY A 117 10.75 -9.10 5.41
CA GLY A 117 11.01 -7.69 5.21
C GLY A 117 12.33 -7.42 4.51
N ILE A 118 12.78 -6.16 4.54
CA ILE A 118 14.08 -5.72 4.00
C ILE A 118 14.77 -4.89 5.08
N SER A 119 15.99 -5.28 5.45
CA SER A 119 16.77 -4.63 6.52
C SER A 119 15.99 -4.45 7.83
N GLY A 120 15.21 -5.46 8.21
CA GLY A 120 14.37 -5.45 9.43
C GLY A 120 13.07 -4.64 9.32
N SER A 121 12.78 -4.01 8.18
CA SER A 121 11.55 -3.25 7.96
C SER A 121 10.46 -4.10 7.31
N VAL A 122 9.23 -3.91 7.78
CA VAL A 122 8.02 -4.52 7.22
C VAL A 122 7.70 -3.88 5.87
N ILE A 123 7.46 -4.70 4.86
CA ILE A 123 7.13 -4.24 3.50
C ILE A 123 5.63 -4.28 3.25
N ASP A 124 5.06 -3.10 3.04
CA ASP A 124 3.63 -2.87 2.81
C ASP A 124 3.37 -2.12 1.50
N GLY A 125 4.42 -1.85 0.72
CA GLY A 125 4.32 -1.25 -0.59
C GLY A 125 5.24 -1.91 -1.61
N ILE A 126 4.76 -2.05 -2.84
CA ILE A 126 5.52 -2.60 -3.96
C ILE A 126 5.28 -1.80 -5.24
N ALA A 127 6.35 -1.45 -5.97
CA ALA A 127 6.28 -0.73 -7.23
C ALA A 127 6.19 -1.70 -8.42
N VAL A 128 4.96 -2.11 -8.73
CA VAL A 128 4.63 -2.94 -9.91
C VAL A 128 3.78 -2.19 -10.93
N ASN A 129 3.62 -0.87 -10.76
CA ASN A 129 2.91 -0.01 -11.71
C ASN A 129 1.50 -0.52 -12.04
N MET A 130 0.81 -1.09 -11.04
CA MET A 130 -0.53 -1.65 -11.22
C MET A 130 -1.56 -0.54 -11.36
N ALA A 131 -2.43 -0.67 -12.34
CA ALA A 131 -3.58 0.19 -12.60
C ALA A 131 -4.87 -0.43 -12.06
N GLY A 132 -5.84 0.42 -11.74
CA GLY A 132 -7.13 -0.02 -11.23
C GLY A 132 -7.03 -0.59 -9.82
N SER A 133 -7.91 -1.54 -9.51
CA SER A 133 -7.94 -2.22 -8.21
C SER A 133 -7.36 -3.63 -8.36
N PRO A 134 -6.46 -4.07 -7.46
CA PRO A 134 -5.94 -5.43 -7.51
C PRO A 134 -7.04 -6.45 -7.25
N SER A 135 -6.92 -7.62 -7.88
CA SER A 135 -7.63 -8.83 -7.50
C SER A 135 -6.65 -9.83 -6.88
N VAL A 136 -7.12 -10.67 -5.97
CA VAL A 136 -6.27 -11.70 -5.35
C VAL A 136 -6.62 -13.06 -5.93
N VAL A 137 -5.59 -13.81 -6.31
CA VAL A 137 -5.71 -15.22 -6.69
C VAL A 137 -4.82 -16.08 -5.81
N ARG A 138 -5.20 -17.34 -5.66
CA ARG A 138 -4.40 -18.34 -4.97
C ARG A 138 -3.84 -19.34 -5.99
N PHE A 139 -2.53 -19.52 -5.99
CA PHE A 139 -1.83 -20.43 -6.91
C PHE A 139 -0.74 -21.20 -6.15
N LEU A 140 -0.73 -22.53 -6.31
CA LEU A 140 0.20 -23.44 -5.61
C LEU A 140 0.31 -23.17 -4.10
N GLY A 141 -0.82 -22.83 -3.46
CA GLY A 141 -0.89 -22.57 -2.02
C GLY A 141 -0.57 -21.13 -1.60
N ASN A 142 0.03 -20.32 -2.47
CA ASN A 142 0.40 -18.93 -2.24
C ASN A 142 -0.65 -17.95 -2.77
N TYR A 143 -0.71 -16.75 -2.20
CA TYR A 143 -1.58 -15.67 -2.68
C TYR A 143 -0.79 -14.69 -3.54
N PHE A 144 -1.42 -14.21 -4.60
CA PHE A 144 -0.85 -13.22 -5.51
C PHE A 144 -1.85 -12.10 -5.77
N ALA A 145 -1.36 -10.87 -5.79
CA ALA A 145 -2.13 -9.73 -6.30
C ALA A 145 -1.94 -9.65 -7.83
N ILE A 146 -3.04 -9.72 -8.57
CA ILE A 146 -3.07 -9.60 -10.02
C ILE A 146 -3.83 -8.34 -10.43
N GLY A 147 -3.48 -7.81 -11.60
CA GLY A 147 -4.10 -6.63 -12.16
C GLY A 147 -3.47 -6.24 -13.48
N SER A 148 -3.99 -5.17 -14.06
CA SER A 148 -3.40 -4.55 -15.25
C SER A 148 -2.29 -3.61 -14.85
N SER A 149 -1.32 -3.39 -15.74
CA SER A 149 -0.31 -2.34 -15.57
C SER A 149 -0.80 -1.01 -16.15
N ILE A 150 -0.21 0.10 -15.71
CA ILE A 150 -0.45 1.44 -16.28
C ILE A 150 -0.02 1.58 -17.75
N SER A 151 0.84 0.69 -18.25
CA SER A 151 1.23 0.63 -19.67
C SER A 151 0.28 -0.23 -20.52
N GLY A 152 -0.75 -0.81 -19.90
CA GLY A 152 -1.61 -1.81 -20.52
C GLY A 152 -1.03 -3.23 -20.42
N GLY A 153 -1.92 -4.22 -20.45
CA GLY A 153 -1.57 -5.62 -20.25
C GLY A 153 -1.46 -6.02 -18.76
N PRO A 154 -1.11 -7.28 -18.46
CA PRO A 154 -0.97 -7.76 -17.09
C PRO A 154 0.29 -7.21 -16.42
N VAL A 155 0.28 -7.11 -15.09
CA VAL A 155 1.51 -6.95 -14.31
C VAL A 155 2.42 -8.16 -14.53
N ALA A 156 3.64 -7.91 -15.02
CA ALA A 156 4.56 -8.96 -15.50
C ALA A 156 5.07 -9.90 -14.38
N THR A 157 5.24 -9.39 -13.16
CA THR A 157 5.53 -10.20 -11.97
C THR A 157 4.50 -9.88 -10.89
N PRO A 158 3.38 -10.63 -10.85
CA PRO A 158 2.36 -10.47 -9.82
C PRO A 158 2.99 -10.58 -8.42
N PRO A 159 2.81 -9.59 -7.53
CA PRO A 159 3.34 -9.65 -6.18
C PRO A 159 2.77 -10.85 -5.42
N GLN A 160 3.64 -11.65 -4.82
CA GLN A 160 3.22 -12.61 -3.81
C GLN A 160 2.87 -11.86 -2.53
N ILE A 161 1.71 -12.17 -1.97
CA ILE A 161 1.17 -11.51 -0.79
C ILE A 161 0.97 -12.49 0.35
N ASN A 162 1.13 -11.99 1.57
CA ASN A 162 0.84 -12.71 2.79
C ASN A 162 -0.48 -12.17 3.36
N PRO A 163 -1.53 -12.99 3.48
CA PRO A 163 -2.76 -12.55 4.14
C PRO A 163 -2.45 -11.95 5.51
N ALA A 164 -2.87 -10.71 5.74
CA ALA A 164 -2.68 -10.00 7.01
C ALA A 164 -3.69 -10.49 8.07
N ALA A 165 -3.96 -11.80 8.11
CA ALA A 165 -4.96 -12.44 8.98
C ALA A 165 -4.67 -12.33 10.49
N PHE A 166 -3.68 -11.54 10.90
CA PHE A 166 -3.22 -11.42 12.28
C PHE A 166 -3.60 -10.10 12.96
N ASP A 167 -4.19 -9.14 12.23
CA ASP A 167 -4.89 -8.01 12.84
C ASP A 167 -6.41 -8.23 12.69
N LEU A 168 -7.00 -8.98 13.62
CA LEU A 168 -8.46 -9.02 13.75
C LEU A 168 -8.95 -7.61 14.12
N HIS A 169 -9.55 -6.92 13.17
CA HIS A 169 -10.03 -5.55 13.34
C HIS A 169 -11.37 -5.57 14.09
N ALA A 170 -11.38 -5.07 15.33
CA ALA A 170 -12.57 -5.09 16.20
C ALA A 170 -13.53 -3.89 16.03
N ARG A 171 -13.38 -3.07 14.97
CA ARG A 171 -14.26 -1.92 14.75
C ARG A 171 -15.20 -2.19 13.58
N LEU A 172 -16.47 -2.46 13.90
CA LEU A 172 -17.58 -2.43 12.96
C LEU A 172 -17.76 -0.99 12.48
N ASN A 173 -17.67 -0.78 11.17
CA ASN A 173 -17.82 0.55 10.58
C ASN A 173 -19.29 0.91 10.27
N TRP A 174 -20.26 0.04 10.59
CA TRP A 174 -21.68 0.34 10.45
C TRP A 174 -22.56 -0.61 11.29
N ILE A 175 -23.53 -0.07 12.03
CA ILE A 175 -24.76 -0.78 12.40
C ILE A 175 -25.92 0.07 11.88
N GLU A 176 -26.81 -0.54 11.11
CA GLU A 176 -28.09 0.08 10.73
C GLU A 176 -28.91 0.21 12.01
N LEU A 177 -29.11 1.45 12.49
CA LEU A 177 -30.14 1.72 13.49
C LEU A 177 -31.47 1.71 12.74
N ARG A 178 -32.25 0.64 12.93
CA ARG A 178 -33.66 0.59 12.54
C ARG A 178 -34.53 1.30 13.57
#